data_AF-A0A6A4NKU4-F1
#
_entry.id   AF-A0A6A4NKU4-F1
#
_cell.length_a   1.000
_cell.length_b   1.000
_cell.length_c   1.000
_cell.angle_alpha   90.00
_cell.angle_beta   90.00
_cell.angle_gamma   90.00
#
_symmetry.space_group_name_H-M   'P 1'
#
loop_
_entity.id
_entity.type
_entity.pdbx_description
1 polymer ?
#
loop_
_entity_poly.entity_id
_entity_poly.type
_entity_poly.pdbx_seq_one_letter_code
_entity_poly.pdbx_strand_id
1 'polypeptide(L)' 'MANSEKLRLEHRQRQARKMQERGWQPRWFSKEKAHGAFRYIGGYWEARQEGNWDSCPDIFGQIPSDHLSDEGQITA' A
#
# COMPACT_ATOMS: atom_id res chain seq x y z
N MET A 1 5.59 -21.94 -9.32
CA MET A 1 4.40 -21.17 -8.89
C MET A 1 4.58 -20.54 -7.51
N ALA A 2 5.05 -21.26 -6.48
CA ALA A 2 5.24 -20.68 -5.15
C ALA A 2 6.27 -19.53 -5.10
N ASN A 3 7.42 -19.66 -5.78
CA ASN A 3 8.45 -18.61 -5.79
C ASN A 3 8.01 -17.34 -6.53
N SER A 4 7.24 -17.46 -7.61
CA SER A 4 6.74 -16.30 -8.37
C SER A 4 5.72 -15.49 -7.57
N GLU A 5 4.80 -16.16 -6.85
CA GLU A 5 3.84 -15.46 -5.98
C GLU A 5 4.52 -14.85 -4.75
N LYS A 6 5.54 -15.52 -4.19
CA LYS A 6 6.36 -14.95 -3.09
C LYS A 6 7.02 -13.63 -3.51
N LEU A 7 7.70 -13.61 -4.66
CA LEU A 7 8.35 -12.40 -5.17
C LEU A 7 7.35 -11.27 -5.44
N ARG A 8 6.16 -11.59 -5.95
CA ARG A 8 5.08 -10.62 -6.17
C ARG A 8 4.55 -10.01 -4.87
N LEU A 9 4.49 -10.79 -3.79
CA LEU A 9 4.09 -10.30 -2.46
C LEU A 9 5.17 -9.42 -1.83
N GLU A 10 6.45 -9.84 -1.90
CA GLU A 10 7.58 -9.06 -1.37
C GLU A 10 7.75 -7.72 -2.08
N HIS A 11 7.60 -7.68 -3.41
CA HIS A 11 7.67 -6.44 -4.17
C HIS A 11 6.58 -5.44 -3.73
N ARG A 12 5.33 -5.92 -3.58
CA ARG A 12 4.22 -5.07 -3.11
C ARG A 12 4.41 -4.59 -1.67
N GLN A 13 4.97 -5.42 -0.80
CA GLN A 13 5.28 -5.00 0.57
C GLN A 13 6.34 -3.89 0.60
N ARG A 14 7.37 -3.97 -0.25
CA ARG A 14 8.38 -2.90 -0.39
C ARG A 14 7.77 -1.59 -0.89
N GLN A 15 6.85 -1.66 -1.86
CA GLN A 15 6.14 -0.49 -2.39
C GLN A 15 5.27 0.17 -1.31
N ALA A 16 4.50 -0.63 -0.55
CA ALA A 16 3.67 -0.12 0.54
C ALA A 16 4.50 0.63 1.60
N ARG A 17 5.70 0.13 1.93
CA ARG A 17 6.63 0.80 2.85
C ARG A 17 7.09 2.16 2.30
N LYS A 18 7.52 2.22 1.03
CA LYS A 18 7.90 3.49 0.37
C LYS A 18 6.75 4.50 0.35
N MET A 19 5.51 4.05 0.18
CA MET A 19 4.33 4.93 0.19
C MET A 19 4.02 5.47 1.59
N GLN A 20 4.14 4.63 2.62
CA GLN A 20 3.99 5.07 4.02
C GLN A 20 5.02 6.14 4.39
N GLU A 21 6.28 5.99 3.94
CA GLU A 21 7.34 6.99 4.13
C GLU A 21 7.02 8.32 3.44
N ARG A 22 6.32 8.28 2.29
CA ARG A 22 5.83 9.48 1.56
C ARG A 22 4.57 10.10 2.18
N GLY A 23 4.12 9.62 3.33
CA GLY A 23 2.97 10.18 4.06
C GLY A 23 1.64 9.51 3.75
N TRP A 24 1.61 8.40 3.02
CA TRP A 24 0.39 7.62 2.85
C TRP A 24 -0.07 7.01 4.19
N GLN A 25 -1.35 7.19 4.51
CA GLN A 25 -1.96 6.69 5.75
C GLN A 25 -3.08 5.69 5.45
N PRO A 26 -3.28 4.67 6.30
CA PRO A 26 -4.37 3.72 6.13
C PRO A 26 -5.73 4.42 6.28
N ARG A 27 -6.68 4.09 5.39
CA ARG A 27 -8.00 4.73 5.35
C ARG A 27 -8.87 4.42 6.56
N TRP A 28 -8.86 3.17 7.02
CA TRP A 28 -9.78 2.67 8.05
C TRP A 28 -9.17 2.67 9.46
N PHE A 29 -7.92 3.10 9.58
CA PHE A 29 -7.19 3.08 10.84
C PHE A 29 -6.40 4.37 11.02
N SER A 30 -6.34 4.89 12.24
CA SER A 30 -5.48 6.02 12.59
C SER A 30 -4.39 5.57 13.53
N LYS A 31 -3.15 6.02 13.30
CA LYS A 31 -2.02 5.75 14.19
C LYS A 31 -2.07 6.72 15.37
N GLU A 32 -2.25 6.19 16.57
CA GLU A 32 -2.21 7.01 17.78
C GLU A 32 -0.78 7.50 18.05
N LYS A 33 -0.63 8.82 18.18
CA LYS A 33 0.68 9.47 18.39
C LYS A 33 1.37 9.04 19.68
N ALA A 34 0.59 8.63 20.69
CA ALA A 34 1.10 8.31 22.03
C ALA A 34 1.75 6.91 22.12
N HIS A 35 1.17 5.90 21.47
CA HIS A 35 1.60 4.50 21.61
C HIS A 35 1.98 3.82 20.30
N GLY A 36 1.81 4.50 19.16
CA GLY A 36 2.07 3.91 17.84
C GLY A 36 1.08 2.81 17.44
N ALA A 37 0.10 2.51 18.29
CA ALA A 37 -0.99 1.58 18.01
C ALA A 37 -1.94 2.17 16.96
N PHE A 38 -2.57 1.29 16.17
CA PHE A 38 -3.59 1.67 15.21
C PHE A 38 -4.98 1.51 15.82
N ARG A 39 -5.77 2.57 15.78
CA ARG A 39 -7.18 2.57 16.18
C ARG A 39 -8.06 2.48 14.93
N TYR A 40 -9.04 1.58 14.94
CA TYR A 40 -10.07 1.52 13.91
C TYR A 40 -10.95 2.77 13.99
N ILE A 41 -11.15 3.47 12.86
CA ILE A 41 -11.90 4.74 12.82
C ILE A 41 -13.28 4.63 12.17
N GLY A 42 -13.72 3.42 11.79
CA GLY A 42 -15.02 3.20 11.12
C GLY A 42 -14.95 3.30 9.59
N GLY A 43 -16.02 2.92 8.91
CA GLY A 43 -16.22 3.11 7.47
C GLY A 43 -15.93 1.88 6.59
N TYR A 44 -15.17 0.89 7.07
CA TYR A 44 -14.89 -0.32 6.27
C TYR A 44 -16.14 -1.17 6.06
N TRP A 45 -16.93 -1.37 7.12
CA TRP A 45 -18.11 -2.24 7.06
C TRP A 45 -19.24 -1.59 6.28
N GLU A 46 -19.36 -0.27 6.38
CA GLU A 46 -20.31 0.57 5.66
C GLU A 46 -19.97 0.55 4.16
N ALA A 47 -18.72 0.82 3.79
CA ALA A 47 -18.25 0.73 2.40
C ALA A 47 -18.42 -0.69 1.83
N ARG A 48 -18.18 -1.72 2.64
CA ARG A 48 -18.39 -3.12 2.25
C ARG A 48 -19.87 -3.44 2.03
N GLN A 49 -20.76 -2.93 2.87
CA GLN A 49 -22.20 -3.17 2.78
C GLN A 49 -22.80 -2.49 1.54
N GLU A 50 -22.34 -1.29 1.22
CA GLU A 50 -22.78 -0.52 0.04
C GLU A 50 -22.05 -0.94 -1.25
N GLY A 51 -20.97 -1.71 -1.14
CA GLY A 51 -20.09 -2.03 -2.27
C GLY A 51 -19.34 -0.81 -2.82
N ASN A 52 -19.29 0.29 -2.07
CA ASN A 52 -18.73 1.56 -2.49
C ASN A 52 -17.23 1.63 -2.20
N TRP A 53 -16.43 1.37 -3.23
CA TRP A 53 -14.97 1.43 -3.16
C TRP A 53 -14.38 2.67 -3.83
N ASP A 54 -15.19 3.64 -4.27
CA ASP A 54 -14.73 4.83 -5.00
C ASP A 54 -13.73 5.68 -4.19
N SER A 55 -13.83 5.60 -2.86
CA SER A 55 -12.91 6.25 -1.94
C SER A 55 -11.62 5.45 -1.71
N CYS A 56 -11.53 4.18 -2.13
CA CYS A 56 -10.32 3.38 -2.02
C CYS A 56 -9.40 3.66 -3.22
N PRO A 57 -8.29 4.41 -3.03
CA PRO A 57 -7.34 4.61 -4.12
C PRO A 57 -6.69 3.27 -4.47
N ASP A 58 -6.41 3.05 -5.75
CA ASP A 58 -5.58 1.93 -6.18
C ASP A 58 -4.12 2.22 -5.79
N ILE A 59 -3.78 1.91 -4.55
CA ILE A 59 -2.45 2.13 -3.96
C ILE A 59 -1.37 1.24 -4.57
N PHE A 60 -1.75 0.28 -5.41
CA PHE A 60 -0.82 -0.53 -6.21
C PHE A 60 -1.01 -0.31 -7.72
N GLY A 61 -1.90 0.61 -8.11
CA GLY A 61 -2.37 0.85 -9.46
C GLY A 61 -1.55 1.86 -10.23
N GLN A 62 -1.33 1.55 -11.51
CA GLN A 62 -0.48 2.23 -12.49
C GLN A 62 0.77 2.83 -11.86
N ILE A 63 1.76 1.98 -11.60
CA ILE A 63 3.16 2.41 -11.55
C ILE A 63 3.39 3.21 -12.84
N PRO A 64 3.61 4.54 -12.80
CA PRO A 64 4.01 5.28 -13.98
C PRO A 64 5.28 4.61 -14.48
N SER A 65 5.35 4.28 -15.77
CA SER A 65 6.54 3.66 -16.37
C SER A 65 7.84 4.42 -16.07
N ASP A 66 7.74 5.69 -15.65
CA ASP A 66 8.84 6.55 -15.20
C ASP A 66 9.54 6.09 -13.91
N HIS A 67 8.93 5.23 -13.08
CA HIS A 67 9.57 4.67 -11.89
C HIS A 67 10.23 3.30 -12.11
N LEU A 68 10.17 2.73 -13.31
CA LEU A 68 10.94 1.54 -13.69
C LEU A 68 12.42 1.86 -13.97
N SER A 69 12.82 3.14 -13.99
CA SER A 69 14.17 3.57 -14.37
C SER A 69 15.21 3.55 -13.25
N ASP A 70 14.88 3.15 -12.01
CA ASP A 70 15.85 3.15 -10.89
C ASP A 70 16.28 1.74 -10.41
N GLU A 71 15.83 0.66 -11.05
CA GLU A 71 16.33 -0.70 -10.77
C GLU A 71 17.20 -1.24 -11.92
N GLY A 72 18.08 -0.38 -12.45
CA GLY A 72 18.90 -0.65 -13.63
C GLY A 72 20.40 -0.37 -13.50
N GLN A 73 20.95 -0.15 -12.30
CA GLN A 73 22.41 -0.06 -12.11
C GLN A 73 22.87 -0.90 -10.91
N ILE A 74 22.97 -2.20 -11.13
CA ILE A 74 24.02 -3.01 -10.51
C ILE A 74 24.88 -3.48 -11.67
N THR A 75 25.81 -2.63 -12.10
CA THR A 75 26.80 -2.95 -13.13
C THR A 75 28.08 -3.46 -12.48
N ALA A 76 28.49 -4.65 -12.95
CA ALA A 76 29.82 -5.26 -12.98
C ALA A 76 30.52 -5.62 -11.66
#